data_AF-A0A1J7JZ96-F1
#
_entry.id   AF-A0A1J7JZ96-F1
#
_cell.length_a   1.000
_cell.length_b   1.000
_cell.length_c   1.000
_cell.angle_alpha   90.00
_cell.angle_beta   90.00
_cell.angle_gamma   90.00
#
_symmetry.space_group_name_H-M   'P 1'
#
loop_
_entity.id
_entity.type
_entity.pdbx_description
1 polymer ?
#
loop_
_entity_poly.entity_id
_entity_poly.type
_entity_poly.pdbx_seq_one_letter_code
_entity_poly.pdbx_strand_id
1 'polypeptide(L)'
;MDTNGTSEMLPDAGFGPSATGRFDFTLVFEGAILTLLPSALFLLLAPQRLFWLMKQPYKVTKSRRAVLKLGLIGLYAVLQFAMLLYWALGPERLKLQTVAAVLVFVSGILLLFVSHAEHTRSLHPSTLITIYLFLTLFFDCAVSRTLWLLQDAGVAARLFTTTVAAKSIVLVAEVWEKRAILLSRYQDVSPEMTSSILSHGVFWWLNPLMRTGFGRFLTLTDLYPMRDSMAAENLLSRARKSWQSANTSRRHSLFFATLRANKYVFGSGVLARLCLIAFKFAVPFLIKSTTSFSQDLSQPDTTGWGLTGAWLLVLVGRAASLQVT
;
A
#
# COMPACT_ATOMS: atom_id res chain seq x y z
N MET A 1 38.66 -11.98 -39.68
CA MET A 1 37.84 -13.14 -39.30
C MET A 1 38.41 -13.59 -37.97
N ASP A 2 37.73 -13.24 -36.89
CA ASP A 2 37.65 -14.03 -35.65
C ASP A 2 36.53 -13.40 -34.81
N THR A 3 35.69 -14.27 -34.30
CA THR A 3 34.27 -14.08 -34.06
C THR A 3 33.95 -13.30 -32.80
N ASN A 4 33.09 -12.28 -32.94
CA ASN A 4 32.27 -11.71 -31.88
C ASN A 4 31.54 -12.85 -31.14
N GLY A 5 32.08 -13.27 -30.01
CA GLY A 5 31.34 -14.01 -28.99
C GLY A 5 30.48 -13.03 -28.21
N THR A 6 29.38 -12.58 -28.81
CA THR A 6 28.24 -12.07 -28.04
C THR A 6 27.72 -13.26 -27.23
N SER A 7 28.22 -13.41 -26.00
CA SER A 7 27.60 -14.28 -25.03
C SER A 7 26.15 -13.86 -24.89
N GLU A 8 25.25 -14.69 -25.43
CA GLU A 8 23.84 -14.70 -25.07
C GLU A 8 23.78 -14.71 -23.54
N MET A 9 23.50 -13.55 -22.95
CA MET A 9 23.18 -13.47 -21.53
C MET A 9 21.81 -14.11 -21.36
N LEU A 10 21.81 -15.44 -21.21
CA LEU A 10 20.66 -16.19 -20.71
C LEU A 10 20.09 -15.45 -19.49
N PRO A 11 18.76 -15.29 -19.40
CA PRO A 11 18.16 -14.70 -18.20
C PRO A 11 18.53 -15.57 -17.00
N ASP A 12 19.30 -15.01 -16.06
CA ASP A 12 19.78 -15.69 -14.85
C ASP A 12 18.62 -16.46 -14.19
N ALA A 13 18.67 -17.79 -14.27
CA ALA A 13 17.67 -18.70 -13.70
C ALA A 13 17.79 -18.81 -12.16
N GLY A 14 18.68 -18.05 -11.54
CA GLY A 14 18.89 -18.02 -10.10
C GLY A 14 17.72 -17.36 -9.38
N PHE A 15 17.26 -17.96 -8.27
CA PHE A 15 16.25 -17.38 -7.37
C PHE A 15 16.79 -16.21 -6.51
N GLY A 16 18.01 -15.74 -6.79
CA GLY A 16 18.70 -14.74 -5.97
C GLY A 16 18.12 -13.33 -6.11
N PRO A 17 18.24 -12.49 -5.07
CA PRO A 17 17.81 -11.09 -5.12
C PRO A 17 18.74 -10.20 -5.99
N SER A 18 19.90 -10.69 -6.42
CA SER A 18 20.79 -9.96 -7.33
C SER A 18 21.05 -10.82 -8.55
N ALA A 19 20.83 -10.25 -9.74
CA ALA A 19 21.34 -10.82 -10.98
C ALA A 19 22.89 -10.70 -11.01
N THR A 20 23.55 -11.67 -11.62
CA THR A 20 25.01 -11.70 -11.73
C THR A 20 25.46 -10.59 -12.68
N GLY A 21 26.23 -9.61 -12.18
CA GLY A 21 26.75 -8.51 -12.99
C GLY A 21 25.81 -7.32 -13.22
N ARG A 22 24.62 -7.27 -12.57
CA ARG A 22 23.69 -6.13 -12.63
C ARG A 22 23.11 -5.80 -11.25
N PHE A 23 22.89 -4.52 -10.97
CA PHE A 23 22.13 -4.04 -9.80
C PHE A 23 20.61 -4.14 -10.05
N ASP A 24 20.13 -5.32 -10.47
CA ASP A 24 18.69 -5.57 -10.69
C ASP A 24 18.32 -6.93 -10.06
N PHE A 25 17.04 -7.09 -9.72
CA PHE A 25 16.51 -8.37 -9.26
C PHE A 25 16.46 -9.36 -10.43
N THR A 26 16.53 -10.65 -10.13
CA THR A 26 16.30 -11.68 -11.15
C THR A 26 14.82 -11.66 -11.57
N LEU A 27 14.54 -11.91 -12.85
CA LEU A 27 13.15 -11.95 -13.38
C LEU A 27 12.26 -12.97 -12.63
N VAL A 28 12.87 -14.04 -12.13
CA VAL A 28 12.22 -15.06 -11.30
C VAL A 28 11.85 -14.51 -9.92
N PHE A 29 12.77 -13.79 -9.28
CA PHE A 29 12.53 -13.14 -7.98
C PHE A 29 11.45 -12.07 -8.08
N GLU A 30 11.48 -11.24 -9.13
CA GLU A 30 10.46 -10.23 -9.38
C GLU A 30 9.07 -10.86 -9.54
N GLY A 31 8.93 -11.86 -10.40
CA GLY A 31 7.67 -12.55 -10.61
C GLY A 31 7.15 -13.25 -9.34
N ALA A 32 8.01 -13.93 -8.59
CA ALA A 32 7.63 -14.70 -7.41
C ALA A 32 7.31 -13.81 -6.18
N ILE A 33 8.19 -12.88 -5.85
CA ILE A 33 8.12 -12.15 -4.57
C ILE A 33 7.48 -10.78 -4.75
N LEU A 34 7.77 -10.06 -5.84
CA LEU A 34 7.25 -8.71 -6.04
C LEU A 34 5.83 -8.73 -6.62
N THR A 35 5.49 -9.73 -7.43
CA THR A 35 4.17 -9.81 -8.10
C THR A 35 3.25 -10.88 -7.51
N LEU A 36 3.73 -12.12 -7.38
CA LEU A 36 2.91 -13.25 -6.99
C LEU A 36 2.53 -13.22 -5.50
N LEU A 37 3.47 -12.91 -4.60
CA LEU A 37 3.20 -12.88 -3.16
C LEU A 37 2.14 -11.82 -2.76
N PRO A 38 2.21 -10.55 -3.19
CA PRO A 38 1.17 -9.57 -2.89
C PRO A 38 -0.19 -9.93 -3.49
N SER A 39 -0.19 -10.51 -4.69
CA SER A 39 -1.43 -10.92 -5.37
C SER A 39 -2.09 -12.12 -4.69
N ALA A 40 -1.30 -13.11 -4.25
CA ALA A 40 -1.80 -14.24 -3.48
C ALA A 40 -2.39 -13.80 -2.13
N LEU A 41 -1.70 -12.92 -1.40
CA LEU A 41 -2.20 -12.36 -0.15
C LEU A 41 -3.52 -11.58 -0.36
N PHE A 42 -3.60 -10.79 -1.43
CA PHE A 42 -4.84 -10.09 -1.77
C PHE A 42 -5.97 -11.07 -2.08
N LEU A 43 -5.72 -12.11 -2.88
CA LEU A 43 -6.72 -13.12 -3.21
C LEU A 43 -7.20 -13.93 -2.00
N LEU A 44 -6.39 -14.06 -0.95
CA LEU A 44 -6.81 -14.71 0.29
C LEU A 44 -7.68 -13.78 1.16
N LEU A 45 -7.29 -12.51 1.29
CA LEU A 45 -7.95 -11.57 2.21
C LEU A 45 -9.20 -10.90 1.60
N ALA A 46 -9.19 -10.64 0.30
CA ALA A 46 -10.25 -9.93 -0.39
C ALA A 46 -11.61 -10.66 -0.41
N PRO A 47 -11.69 -11.99 -0.60
CA PRO A 47 -12.97 -12.71 -0.54
C PRO A 47 -13.58 -12.70 0.86
N GLN A 48 -12.76 -12.88 1.90
CA GLN A 48 -13.21 -12.77 3.29
C GLN A 48 -13.82 -11.38 3.55
N ARG A 49 -13.13 -10.33 3.09
CA ARG A 49 -13.61 -8.96 3.19
C ARG A 49 -14.91 -8.77 2.41
N LEU A 50 -14.99 -9.26 1.18
CA LEU A 50 -16.18 -9.18 0.34
C LEU A 50 -17.39 -9.83 1.01
N PHE A 51 -17.23 -11.05 1.55
CA PHE A 51 -18.29 -11.77 2.24
C PHE A 51 -18.78 -11.03 3.48
N TRP A 52 -17.87 -10.44 4.26
CA TRP A 52 -18.24 -9.60 5.40
C TRP A 52 -19.01 -8.35 4.95
N LEU A 53 -18.59 -7.72 3.85
CA LEU A 53 -19.28 -6.56 3.29
C LEU A 53 -20.65 -6.90 2.71
N MET A 54 -20.85 -8.07 2.13
CA MET A 54 -22.15 -8.49 1.62
C MET A 54 -23.25 -8.55 2.68
N LYS A 55 -22.87 -8.73 3.96
CA LYS A 55 -23.78 -8.74 5.10
C LYS A 55 -24.16 -7.33 5.60
N GLN A 56 -23.54 -6.28 5.08
CA GLN A 56 -23.77 -4.90 5.53
C GLN A 56 -24.88 -4.22 4.70
N PRO A 57 -25.67 -3.32 5.30
CA PRO A 57 -26.68 -2.57 4.56
C PRO A 57 -26.04 -1.58 3.58
N TYR A 58 -26.81 -1.16 2.57
CA TYR A 58 -26.41 -0.10 1.64
C TYR A 58 -26.33 1.25 2.34
N LYS A 59 -25.24 2.00 2.13
CA LYS A 59 -24.94 3.24 2.86
C LYS A 59 -24.65 4.45 1.97
N VAL A 60 -24.68 4.28 0.64
CA VAL A 60 -24.27 5.32 -0.33
C VAL A 60 -25.31 5.50 -1.43
N THR A 61 -25.56 6.74 -1.84
CA THR A 61 -26.43 7.09 -2.97
C THR A 61 -25.72 6.84 -4.31
N LYS A 62 -26.48 6.70 -5.40
CA LYS A 62 -25.88 6.57 -6.74
C LYS A 62 -25.02 7.79 -7.05
N SER A 63 -23.76 7.58 -7.44
CA SER A 63 -22.81 8.65 -7.71
C SER A 63 -22.03 8.42 -9.00
N ARG A 64 -21.85 9.50 -9.77
CA ARG A 64 -21.04 9.49 -11.01
C ARG A 64 -19.57 9.12 -10.73
N ARG A 65 -19.02 9.48 -9.56
CA ARG A 65 -17.64 9.11 -9.19
C ARG A 65 -17.48 7.60 -8.96
N ALA A 66 -18.54 6.92 -8.52
CA ALA A 66 -18.56 5.46 -8.40
C ALA A 66 -18.36 4.79 -9.75
N VAL A 67 -19.09 5.28 -10.75
CA VAL A 67 -19.06 4.76 -12.13
C VAL A 67 -17.70 5.03 -12.76
N LEU A 68 -17.17 6.25 -12.62
CA LEU A 68 -15.84 6.59 -13.11
C LEU A 68 -14.76 5.69 -12.48
N LYS A 69 -14.81 5.50 -11.15
CA LYS A 69 -13.87 4.65 -10.43
C LYS A 69 -13.94 3.19 -10.90
N LEU A 70 -15.15 2.64 -11.07
CA LEU A 70 -15.34 1.28 -11.59
C LEU A 70 -14.85 1.16 -13.04
N GLY A 71 -15.08 2.19 -13.86
CA GLY A 71 -14.54 2.26 -15.22
C GLY A 71 -13.02 2.24 -15.26
N LEU A 72 -12.35 2.99 -14.38
CA LEU A 72 -10.89 3.01 -14.26
C LEU A 72 -10.34 1.64 -13.82
N ILE A 73 -11.00 0.97 -12.86
CA ILE A 73 -10.63 -0.38 -12.43
C ILE A 73 -10.86 -1.40 -13.57
N GLY A 74 -11.96 -1.25 -14.32
CA GLY A 74 -12.24 -2.08 -15.49
C GLY A 74 -11.17 -1.91 -16.58
N LEU A 75 -10.76 -0.68 -16.88
CA LEU A 75 -9.66 -0.40 -17.81
C LEU A 75 -8.36 -1.04 -17.34
N TYR A 76 -8.04 -0.93 -16.05
CA TYR A 76 -6.89 -1.62 -15.46
C TYR A 76 -6.96 -3.15 -15.65
N ALA A 77 -8.12 -3.77 -15.42
CA ALA A 77 -8.30 -5.21 -15.61
C ALA A 77 -8.13 -5.64 -17.09
N VAL A 78 -8.60 -4.82 -18.04
CA VAL A 78 -8.40 -5.07 -19.48
C VAL A 78 -6.92 -4.97 -19.85
N LEU A 79 -6.19 -3.99 -19.31
CA LEU A 79 -4.75 -3.88 -19.55
C LEU A 79 -3.98 -5.08 -18.95
N GLN A 80 -4.39 -5.57 -17.77
CA GLN A 80 -3.83 -6.80 -17.19
C GLN A 80 -4.11 -8.04 -18.04
N PHE A 81 -5.30 -8.12 -18.63
CA PHE A 81 -5.63 -9.19 -19.57
C PHE A 81 -4.74 -9.15 -20.82
N ALA A 82 -4.50 -7.97 -21.38
CA ALA A 82 -3.59 -7.81 -22.52
C ALA A 82 -2.16 -8.26 -22.17
N MET A 83 -1.68 -7.94 -20.96
CA MET A 83 -0.37 -8.40 -20.48
C MET A 83 -0.33 -9.93 -20.32
N LEU A 84 -1.40 -10.54 -19.82
CA LEU A 84 -1.53 -12.00 -19.73
C LEU A 84 -1.48 -12.66 -21.11
N LEU A 85 -2.18 -12.11 -22.10
CA LEU A 85 -2.13 -12.62 -23.47
C LEU A 85 -0.72 -12.54 -24.07
N TYR A 86 -0.01 -11.44 -23.83
CA TYR A 86 1.37 -11.28 -24.26
C TYR A 86 2.27 -12.40 -23.72
N TRP A 87 2.20 -12.67 -22.41
CA TRP A 87 3.00 -13.74 -21.78
C TRP A 87 2.54 -15.15 -22.13
N ALA A 88 1.26 -15.34 -22.48
CA ALA A 88 0.72 -16.64 -22.85
C ALA A 88 1.07 -17.03 -24.31
N LEU A 89 1.12 -16.03 -25.20
CA LEU A 89 1.36 -16.22 -26.64
C LEU A 89 2.83 -16.00 -27.04
N GLY A 90 3.66 -15.48 -26.13
CA GLY A 90 5.07 -15.20 -26.39
C GLY A 90 5.92 -16.44 -26.67
N PRO A 91 7.05 -16.27 -27.39
CA PRO A 91 7.92 -17.38 -27.80
C PRO A 91 8.63 -18.07 -26.62
N GLU A 92 8.95 -17.31 -25.56
CA GLU A 92 9.59 -17.81 -24.33
C GLU A 92 8.55 -18.00 -23.23
N ARG A 93 8.03 -19.23 -23.10
CA ARG A 93 7.03 -19.58 -22.08
C ARG A 93 7.68 -19.70 -20.70
N LEU A 94 7.97 -18.56 -20.08
CA LEU A 94 8.38 -18.52 -18.68
C LEU A 94 7.17 -18.85 -17.79
N LYS A 95 7.03 -20.14 -17.45
CA LYS A 95 5.91 -20.69 -16.66
C LYS A 95 5.56 -19.83 -15.44
N LEU A 96 6.57 -19.29 -14.75
CA LEU A 96 6.37 -18.47 -13.56
C LEU A 96 5.73 -17.10 -13.88
N GLN A 97 6.14 -16.44 -14.96
CA GLN A 97 5.60 -15.13 -15.34
C GLN A 97 4.16 -15.24 -15.82
N THR A 98 3.82 -16.31 -16.54
CA THR A 98 2.44 -16.59 -16.92
C THR A 98 1.56 -16.82 -15.69
N VAL A 99 2.04 -17.59 -14.70
CA VAL A 99 1.31 -17.81 -13.43
C VAL A 99 1.11 -16.50 -12.67
N ALA A 100 2.16 -15.67 -12.57
CA ALA A 100 2.06 -14.36 -11.93
C ALA A 100 1.04 -13.46 -12.65
N ALA A 101 1.06 -13.40 -13.98
CA ALA A 101 0.11 -12.62 -14.77
C ALA A 101 -1.34 -13.09 -14.60
N VAL A 102 -1.58 -14.40 -14.53
CA VAL A 102 -2.91 -14.97 -14.21
C VAL A 102 -3.37 -14.50 -12.84
N LEU A 103 -2.51 -14.57 -11.83
CA LEU A 103 -2.85 -14.13 -10.48
C LEU A 103 -3.19 -12.64 -10.41
N VAL A 104 -2.45 -11.80 -11.12
CA VAL A 104 -2.70 -10.35 -11.18
C VAL A 104 -3.99 -10.03 -11.95
N PHE A 105 -4.30 -10.79 -13.00
CA PHE A 105 -5.56 -10.63 -13.72
C PHE A 105 -6.76 -11.01 -12.82
N VAL A 106 -6.68 -12.15 -12.13
CA VAL A 106 -7.71 -12.58 -11.19
C VAL A 106 -7.84 -11.59 -10.02
N SER A 107 -6.72 -11.05 -9.52
CA SER A 107 -6.77 -10.02 -8.48
C SER A 107 -7.43 -8.74 -9.00
N GLY A 108 -7.21 -8.34 -10.25
CA GLY A 108 -7.89 -7.22 -10.91
C GLY A 108 -9.40 -7.40 -11.02
N ILE A 109 -9.88 -8.61 -11.34
CA ILE A 109 -11.32 -8.93 -11.32
C ILE A 109 -11.87 -8.82 -9.90
N LEU A 110 -11.19 -9.42 -8.93
CA LEU A 110 -11.63 -9.39 -7.53
C LEU A 110 -11.64 -7.95 -6.98
N LEU A 111 -10.64 -7.14 -7.36
CA LEU A 111 -10.56 -5.71 -7.05
C LEU A 111 -11.83 -4.97 -7.50
N LEU A 112 -12.35 -5.28 -8.69
CA LEU A 112 -13.59 -4.69 -9.21
C LEU A 112 -14.78 -5.00 -8.29
N PHE A 113 -14.95 -6.27 -7.90
CA PHE A 113 -16.03 -6.68 -7.01
C PHE A 113 -15.92 -6.10 -5.61
N VAL A 114 -14.72 -6.13 -5.01
CA VAL A 114 -14.49 -5.58 -3.67
C VAL A 114 -14.67 -4.06 -3.67
N SER A 115 -14.13 -3.36 -4.67
CA SER A 115 -14.28 -1.90 -4.78
C SER A 115 -15.74 -1.49 -4.97
N HIS A 116 -16.53 -2.26 -5.73
CA HIS A 116 -17.97 -2.04 -5.86
C HIS A 116 -18.72 -2.25 -4.54
N ALA A 117 -18.45 -3.37 -3.85
CA ALA A 117 -19.08 -3.68 -2.57
C ALA A 117 -18.72 -2.63 -1.50
N GLU A 118 -17.47 -2.17 -1.47
CA GLU A 118 -17.01 -1.13 -0.56
C GLU A 118 -17.59 0.24 -0.91
N HIS A 119 -17.74 0.55 -2.19
CA HIS A 119 -18.39 1.80 -2.57
C HIS A 119 -19.85 1.86 -2.12
N THR A 120 -20.57 0.74 -2.17
CA THR A 120 -22.01 0.71 -1.86
C THR A 120 -22.32 0.54 -0.38
N ARG A 121 -21.46 -0.15 0.37
CA ARG A 121 -21.74 -0.59 1.75
C ARG A 121 -20.77 -0.09 2.81
N SER A 122 -19.64 0.53 2.44
CA SER A 122 -18.65 1.08 3.38
C SER A 122 -18.67 2.61 3.37
N LEU A 123 -18.58 3.21 4.56
CA LEU A 123 -18.40 4.65 4.76
C LEU A 123 -16.94 5.07 4.56
N HIS A 124 -16.00 4.12 4.65
CA HIS A 124 -14.57 4.34 4.52
C HIS A 124 -14.05 3.84 3.16
N PRO A 125 -13.06 4.53 2.56
CA PRO A 125 -12.24 3.97 1.50
C PRO A 125 -11.61 2.65 1.97
N SER A 126 -11.38 1.72 1.04
CA SER A 126 -10.81 0.43 1.41
C SER A 126 -9.42 0.60 2.00
N THR A 127 -9.19 0.13 3.23
CA THR A 127 -7.83 0.03 3.75
C THR A 127 -7.05 -1.05 3.02
N LEU A 128 -7.70 -2.19 2.77
CA LEU A 128 -7.09 -3.36 2.10
C LEU A 128 -6.69 -3.02 0.66
N ILE A 129 -7.60 -2.48 -0.15
CA ILE A 129 -7.29 -2.13 -1.55
C ILE A 129 -6.24 -1.03 -1.61
N THR A 130 -6.32 -0.01 -0.76
CA THR A 130 -5.34 1.09 -0.76
C THR A 130 -3.93 0.58 -0.45
N ILE A 131 -3.77 -0.27 0.56
CA ILE A 131 -2.47 -0.86 0.92
C ILE A 131 -1.96 -1.77 -0.20
N TYR A 132 -2.82 -2.62 -0.76
CA TYR A 132 -2.46 -3.51 -1.86
C TYR A 132 -1.99 -2.73 -3.10
N LEU A 133 -2.76 -1.72 -3.53
CA LEU A 133 -2.42 -0.91 -4.70
C LEU A 133 -1.15 -0.09 -4.44
N PHE A 134 -0.98 0.52 -3.27
CA PHE A 134 0.21 1.29 -2.94
C PHE A 134 1.48 0.42 -2.92
N LEU A 135 1.43 -0.73 -2.24
CA LEU A 135 2.57 -1.63 -2.13
C LEU A 135 2.94 -2.24 -3.49
N THR A 136 1.95 -2.72 -4.24
CA THR A 136 2.22 -3.29 -5.57
C THR A 136 2.65 -2.24 -6.59
N LEU A 137 2.18 -0.99 -6.49
CA LEU A 137 2.67 0.09 -7.35
C LEU A 137 4.17 0.33 -7.16
N PHE A 138 4.65 0.31 -5.92
CA PHE A 138 6.08 0.45 -5.63
C PHE A 138 6.90 -0.69 -6.25
N PHE A 139 6.39 -1.92 -6.16
CA PHE A 139 7.02 -3.09 -6.76
C PHE A 139 6.99 -3.07 -8.29
N ASP A 140 5.85 -2.68 -8.88
CA ASP A 140 5.74 -2.59 -10.33
C ASP A 140 6.66 -1.51 -10.92
N CYS A 141 6.95 -0.43 -10.18
CA CYS A 141 7.97 0.53 -10.63
C CYS A 141 9.33 -0.15 -10.83
N ALA A 142 9.73 -1.05 -9.93
CA ALA A 142 10.97 -1.81 -10.08
C ALA A 142 10.90 -2.74 -11.31
N VAL A 143 9.83 -3.54 -11.43
CA VAL A 143 9.63 -4.45 -12.58
C VAL A 143 9.60 -3.70 -13.91
N SER A 144 8.99 -2.50 -13.95
CA SER A 144 8.91 -1.68 -15.16
C SER A 144 10.30 -1.23 -15.63
N ARG A 145 11.18 -0.85 -14.70
CA ARG A 145 12.57 -0.50 -15.00
C ARG A 145 13.31 -1.71 -15.58
N THR A 146 13.17 -2.87 -14.95
CA THR A 146 13.79 -4.12 -15.41
C THR A 146 13.37 -4.43 -16.85
N LEU A 147 12.07 -4.36 -17.15
CA LEU A 147 11.54 -4.59 -18.50
C LEU A 147 12.07 -3.60 -19.56
N TRP A 148 12.30 -2.33 -19.20
CA TRP A 148 12.89 -1.34 -20.11
C TRP A 148 14.38 -1.57 -20.40
N LEU A 149 15.07 -2.25 -19.49
CA LEU A 149 16.48 -2.60 -19.66
C LEU A 149 16.68 -3.90 -20.46
N LEU A 150 15.61 -4.66 -20.73
CA LEU A 150 15.66 -5.80 -21.64
C LEU A 150 15.48 -5.30 -23.09
N GLN A 151 16.51 -5.50 -23.92
CA GLN A 151 16.56 -4.99 -25.30
C GLN A 151 15.43 -5.54 -26.20
N ASP A 152 14.92 -6.74 -25.92
CA ASP A 152 13.87 -7.40 -26.74
C ASP A 152 12.43 -7.19 -26.25
N ALA A 153 12.22 -6.45 -25.14
CA ALA A 153 10.92 -6.37 -24.46
C ALA A 153 10.15 -5.05 -24.71
N GLY A 154 10.48 -4.29 -25.75
CA GLY A 154 9.96 -2.92 -25.93
C GLY A 154 8.42 -2.79 -26.01
N VAL A 155 7.71 -3.80 -26.51
CA VAL A 155 6.22 -3.82 -26.49
C VAL A 155 5.69 -4.12 -25.08
N ALA A 156 6.26 -5.13 -24.40
CA ALA A 156 5.91 -5.48 -23.04
C ALA A 156 6.17 -4.33 -22.06
N ALA A 157 7.31 -3.64 -22.20
CA ALA A 157 7.69 -2.52 -21.35
C ALA A 157 6.69 -1.35 -21.48
N ARG A 158 6.28 -1.01 -22.71
CA ARG A 158 5.25 0.03 -22.97
C ARG A 158 3.87 -0.35 -22.44
N LEU A 159 3.46 -1.61 -22.62
CA LEU A 159 2.19 -2.09 -22.11
C LEU A 159 2.19 -2.08 -20.57
N PHE A 160 3.28 -2.55 -19.96
CA PHE A 160 3.42 -2.60 -18.51
C PHE A 160 3.47 -1.19 -17.89
N THR A 161 4.21 -0.23 -18.46
CA THR A 161 4.18 1.15 -17.95
C THR A 161 2.79 1.77 -18.05
N THR A 162 2.02 1.44 -19.09
CA THR A 162 0.61 1.86 -19.20
C THR A 162 -0.24 1.24 -18.09
N THR A 163 -0.03 -0.03 -17.74
CA THR A 163 -0.71 -0.65 -16.60
C THR A 163 -0.36 0.01 -15.27
N VAL A 164 0.91 0.39 -15.06
CA VAL A 164 1.40 1.10 -13.86
C VAL A 164 0.77 2.49 -13.76
N ALA A 165 0.67 3.22 -14.88
CA ALA A 165 0.00 4.51 -14.92
C ALA A 165 -1.51 4.38 -14.65
N ALA A 166 -2.19 3.37 -15.21
CA ALA A 166 -3.59 3.11 -14.90
C ALA A 166 -3.78 2.76 -13.41
N LYS A 167 -2.89 1.95 -12.84
CA LYS A 167 -2.90 1.59 -11.41
C LYS A 167 -2.72 2.81 -10.51
N SER A 168 -1.81 3.73 -10.84
CA SER A 168 -1.59 4.94 -10.05
C SER A 168 -2.84 5.85 -10.05
N ILE A 169 -3.51 5.99 -11.20
CA ILE A 169 -4.78 6.73 -11.31
C ILE A 169 -5.87 6.07 -10.46
N VAL A 170 -5.97 4.73 -10.49
CA VAL A 170 -6.91 3.98 -9.64
C VAL A 170 -6.62 4.20 -8.16
N LEU A 171 -5.35 4.17 -7.75
CA LEU A 171 -4.94 4.44 -6.37
C LEU A 171 -5.33 5.86 -5.94
N VAL A 172 -5.04 6.87 -6.77
CA VAL A 172 -5.44 8.26 -6.49
C VAL A 172 -6.96 8.37 -6.36
N ALA A 173 -7.72 7.72 -7.24
CA ALA A 173 -9.18 7.69 -7.17
C ALA A 173 -9.73 6.95 -5.95
N GLU A 174 -9.01 5.95 -5.41
CA GLU A 174 -9.35 5.26 -4.16
C GLU A 174 -9.07 6.12 -2.93
N VAL A 175 -7.93 6.82 -2.92
CA VAL A 175 -7.47 7.68 -1.83
C VAL A 175 -8.28 8.97 -1.76
N TRP A 176 -8.77 9.48 -2.89
CA TRP A 176 -9.53 10.72 -2.94
C TRP A 176 -10.84 10.59 -2.16
N GLU A 177 -11.03 11.49 -1.19
CA GLU A 177 -12.12 11.43 -0.22
C GLU A 177 -13.50 11.39 -0.87
N LYS A 178 -14.31 10.41 -0.43
CA LYS A 178 -15.71 10.20 -0.84
C LYS A 178 -16.70 11.14 -0.13
N ARG A 179 -16.23 12.10 0.67
CA ARG A 179 -17.08 12.87 1.61
C ARG A 179 -18.25 13.60 0.93
N ALA A 180 -18.03 14.13 -0.26
CA ALA A 180 -19.07 14.85 -1.03
C ALA A 180 -20.26 13.97 -1.49
N ILE A 181 -20.19 12.66 -1.31
CA ILE A 181 -21.16 11.68 -1.85
C ILE A 181 -21.88 10.90 -0.74
N LEU A 182 -21.48 11.07 0.52
CA LEU A 182 -22.12 10.37 1.65
C LEU A 182 -23.57 10.86 1.84
N LEU A 183 -24.47 9.93 2.17
CA LEU A 183 -25.85 10.26 2.58
C LEU A 183 -25.83 11.27 3.73
N SER A 184 -26.78 12.20 3.74
CA SER A 184 -26.91 13.26 4.77
C SER A 184 -26.80 12.74 6.21
N ARG A 185 -27.37 11.56 6.52
CA ARG A 185 -27.27 10.90 7.84
C ARG A 185 -25.83 10.56 8.28
N TYR A 186 -24.88 10.47 7.35
CA TYR A 186 -23.47 10.14 7.63
C TYR A 186 -22.51 11.32 7.36
N GLN A 187 -23.02 12.52 7.07
CA GLN A 187 -22.20 13.71 6.82
C GLN A 187 -21.64 14.33 8.11
N ASP A 188 -22.31 14.10 9.25
CA ASP A 188 -21.91 14.62 10.56
C ASP A 188 -20.78 13.81 11.21
N VAL A 189 -20.29 12.75 10.54
CA VAL A 189 -19.17 11.95 11.03
C VAL A 189 -17.85 12.71 10.81
N SER A 190 -16.96 12.67 11.80
CA SER A 190 -15.63 13.30 11.71
C SER A 190 -14.88 12.89 10.44
N PRO A 191 -14.23 13.82 9.71
CA PRO A 191 -13.52 13.51 8.48
C PRO A 191 -12.33 12.57 8.71
N GLU A 192 -11.75 12.57 9.93
CA GLU A 192 -10.73 11.61 10.34
C GLU A 192 -11.22 10.18 10.12
N MET A 193 -12.48 9.90 10.51
CA MET A 193 -13.09 8.60 10.31
C MET A 193 -13.16 8.32 8.81
N THR A 194 -13.79 9.17 8.01
CA THR A 194 -14.02 8.90 6.57
C THR A 194 -12.76 8.88 5.69
N SER A 195 -11.61 9.27 6.22
CA SER A 195 -10.36 9.32 5.49
C SER A 195 -9.78 7.93 5.18
N SER A 196 -9.07 7.80 4.06
CA SER A 196 -8.26 6.61 3.75
C SER A 196 -7.04 6.52 4.68
N ILE A 197 -6.43 5.34 4.79
CA ILE A 197 -5.23 5.16 5.63
C ILE A 197 -4.06 6.06 5.21
N LEU A 198 -3.90 6.33 3.90
CA LEU A 198 -2.86 7.21 3.39
C LEU A 198 -3.15 8.68 3.72
N SER A 199 -4.40 9.12 3.55
CA SER A 199 -4.82 10.47 3.95
C SER A 199 -4.77 10.68 5.47
N HIS A 200 -4.99 9.61 6.26
CA HIS A 200 -4.88 9.64 7.72
C HIS A 200 -3.42 9.83 8.14
N GLY A 201 -2.48 9.10 7.54
CA GLY A 201 -1.04 9.25 7.80
C GLY A 201 -0.49 10.63 7.48
N VAL A 202 -0.89 11.23 6.34
CA VAL A 202 -0.43 12.58 5.96
C VAL A 202 -1.26 13.70 6.64
N PHE A 203 -2.22 13.35 7.51
CA PHE A 203 -3.15 14.30 8.12
C PHE A 203 -3.89 15.18 7.09
N TRP A 204 -4.15 14.63 5.90
CA TRP A 204 -4.78 15.38 4.81
C TRP A 204 -6.16 15.92 5.20
N TRP A 205 -6.90 15.17 6.04
CA TRP A 205 -8.20 15.55 6.58
C TRP A 205 -8.18 16.82 7.45
N LEU A 206 -6.99 17.23 7.93
CA LEU A 206 -6.80 18.43 8.74
C LEU A 206 -6.66 19.69 7.87
N ASN A 207 -6.27 19.56 6.60
CA ASN A 207 -6.04 20.69 5.68
C ASN A 207 -7.25 21.65 5.57
N PRO A 208 -8.50 21.19 5.46
CA PRO A 208 -9.65 22.10 5.45
C PRO A 208 -9.76 22.93 6.72
N LEU A 209 -9.48 22.34 7.89
CA LEU A 209 -9.53 23.05 9.18
C LEU A 209 -8.41 24.09 9.27
N MET A 210 -7.20 23.75 8.83
CA MET A 210 -6.08 24.69 8.78
C MET A 210 -6.36 25.87 7.85
N ARG A 211 -6.98 25.63 6.69
CA ARG A 211 -7.39 26.71 5.77
C ARG A 211 -8.44 27.63 6.40
N THR A 212 -9.43 27.08 7.10
CA THR A 212 -10.42 27.89 7.82
C THR A 212 -9.77 28.70 8.94
N GLY A 213 -8.87 28.10 9.72
CA GLY A 213 -8.13 28.76 10.79
C GLY A 213 -7.16 29.85 10.29
N PHE A 214 -6.66 29.73 9.07
CA PHE A 214 -5.86 30.77 8.42
C PHE A 214 -6.72 32.00 8.04
N GLY A 215 -7.98 31.78 7.66
CA GLY A 215 -8.90 32.85 7.24
C GLY A 215 -9.73 33.48 8.36
N ARG A 216 -10.00 32.75 9.45
CA ARG A 216 -10.79 33.24 10.61
C ARG A 216 -10.42 32.52 11.89
N PHE A 217 -10.73 33.12 13.04
CA PHE A 217 -10.66 32.44 14.32
C PHE A 217 -11.59 31.24 14.36
N LEU A 218 -11.04 30.09 14.78
CA LEU A 218 -11.78 28.86 14.94
C LEU A 218 -12.74 28.94 16.13
N THR A 219 -13.98 28.56 15.91
CA THR A 219 -15.01 28.45 16.95
C THR A 219 -15.32 26.97 17.24
N LEU A 220 -15.99 26.69 18.36
CA LEU A 220 -16.35 25.30 18.74
C LEU A 220 -17.19 24.59 17.67
N THR A 221 -17.97 25.33 16.88
CA THR A 221 -18.77 24.77 15.77
C THR A 221 -17.95 24.40 14.54
N ASP A 222 -16.71 24.88 14.43
CA ASP A 222 -15.78 24.54 13.36
C ASP A 222 -14.96 23.28 13.65
N LEU A 223 -14.92 22.84 14.92
CA LEU A 223 -14.19 21.65 15.32
C LEU A 223 -14.96 20.38 14.95
N TYR A 224 -14.22 19.38 14.50
CA TYR A 224 -14.80 18.08 14.19
C TYR A 224 -15.28 17.37 15.46
N PRO A 225 -16.42 16.64 15.39
CA PRO A 225 -16.92 15.89 16.53
C PRO A 225 -15.91 14.81 16.94
N MET A 226 -15.75 14.64 18.25
CA MET A 226 -14.84 13.66 18.81
C MET A 226 -15.30 12.25 18.45
N ARG A 227 -14.37 11.38 18.03
CA ARG A 227 -14.68 10.00 17.62
C ARG A 227 -15.36 9.26 18.76
N ASP A 228 -16.47 8.56 18.48
CA ASP A 228 -17.21 7.79 19.50
C ASP A 228 -16.31 6.83 20.28
N SER A 229 -15.33 6.20 19.63
CA SER A 229 -14.43 5.27 20.32
C SER A 229 -13.49 5.94 21.33
N MET A 230 -13.29 7.26 21.23
CA MET A 230 -12.49 8.07 22.14
C MET A 230 -13.36 8.83 23.15
N ALA A 231 -14.69 8.75 23.03
CA ALA A 231 -15.60 9.31 24.00
C ALA A 231 -15.34 8.68 25.39
N ALA A 232 -15.33 9.53 26.42
CA ALA A 232 -15.04 9.12 27.79
C ALA A 232 -15.94 7.96 28.25
N GLU A 233 -17.22 7.98 27.88
CA GLU A 233 -18.19 6.93 28.17
C GLU A 233 -17.78 5.56 27.62
N ASN A 234 -17.30 5.52 26.38
CA ASN A 234 -16.85 4.29 25.72
C ASN A 234 -15.52 3.79 26.29
N LEU A 235 -14.60 4.69 26.64
CA LEU A 235 -13.33 4.32 27.27
C LEU A 235 -13.54 3.80 28.70
N LEU A 236 -14.40 4.48 29.48
CA LEU A 236 -14.76 4.07 30.84
C LEU A 236 -15.48 2.73 30.86
N SER A 237 -16.42 2.50 29.95
CA SER A 237 -17.13 1.21 29.88
C SER A 237 -16.17 0.05 29.54
N ARG A 238 -15.20 0.25 28.65
CA ARG A 238 -14.15 -0.73 28.34
C ARG A 238 -13.23 -0.99 29.54
N ALA A 239 -12.79 0.07 30.22
CA ALA A 239 -11.94 -0.03 31.40
C ALA A 239 -12.67 -0.73 32.56
N ARG A 240 -13.97 -0.44 32.78
CA ARG A 240 -14.79 -1.13 33.78
C ARG A 240 -14.94 -2.61 33.47
N LYS A 241 -15.21 -2.98 32.22
CA LYS A 241 -15.29 -4.39 31.78
C LYS A 241 -13.97 -5.12 32.02
N SER A 242 -12.83 -4.51 31.70
CA SER A 242 -11.52 -5.13 31.95
C SER A 242 -11.23 -5.28 33.45
N TRP A 243 -11.60 -4.28 34.26
CA TRP A 243 -11.45 -4.31 35.71
C TRP A 243 -12.31 -5.40 36.37
N GLN A 244 -13.57 -5.55 35.96
CA GLN A 244 -14.47 -6.59 36.47
C GLN A 244 -13.98 -8.01 36.15
N SER A 245 -13.27 -8.18 35.04
CA SER A 245 -12.64 -9.46 34.67
C SER A 245 -11.28 -9.72 35.34
N ALA A 246 -10.73 -8.73 36.07
CA ALA A 246 -9.42 -8.82 36.68
C ALA A 246 -9.51 -9.36 38.12
N ASN A 247 -8.53 -10.19 38.49
CA ASN A 247 -8.45 -10.67 39.87
C ASN A 247 -7.90 -9.55 40.77
N THR A 248 -8.78 -8.95 41.56
CA THR A 248 -8.51 -7.80 42.44
C THR A 248 -7.52 -8.11 43.58
N SER A 249 -7.27 -9.40 43.86
CA SER A 249 -6.37 -9.85 44.93
C SER A 249 -4.88 -9.55 44.67
N ARG A 250 -4.48 -9.22 43.43
CA ARG A 250 -3.07 -8.95 43.09
C ARG A 250 -2.67 -7.48 43.34
N ARG A 251 -1.46 -7.28 43.90
CA ARG A 251 -0.84 -5.98 44.27
C ARG A 251 -0.71 -4.94 43.14
N HIS A 252 -0.86 -5.35 41.86
CA HIS A 252 -0.82 -4.47 40.69
C HIS A 252 -1.98 -4.72 39.70
N SER A 253 -3.10 -5.25 40.20
CA SER A 253 -4.26 -5.63 39.37
C SER A 253 -4.76 -4.48 38.49
N LEU A 254 -4.76 -3.24 38.99
CA LEU A 254 -5.25 -2.07 38.26
C LEU A 254 -4.36 -1.69 37.07
N PHE A 255 -3.04 -1.77 37.26
CA PHE A 255 -2.09 -1.53 36.17
C PHE A 255 -2.30 -2.53 35.02
N PHE A 256 -2.38 -3.83 35.35
CA PHE A 256 -2.59 -4.86 34.33
C PHE A 256 -3.98 -4.80 33.69
N ALA A 257 -5.02 -4.41 34.44
CA ALA A 257 -6.37 -4.23 33.89
C ALA A 257 -6.43 -3.06 32.89
N THR A 258 -5.73 -1.96 33.18
CA THR A 258 -5.62 -0.80 32.28
C THR A 258 -4.77 -1.13 31.05
N LEU A 259 -3.66 -1.85 31.22
CA LEU A 259 -2.83 -2.29 30.10
C LEU A 259 -3.61 -3.26 29.19
N ARG A 260 -4.37 -4.19 29.78
CA ARG A 260 -5.21 -5.13 29.03
C ARG A 260 -6.35 -4.44 28.29
N ALA A 261 -6.95 -3.40 28.88
CA ALA A 261 -7.97 -2.58 28.21
C ALA A 261 -7.42 -1.87 26.95
N ASN A 262 -6.16 -1.42 26.99
CA ASN A 262 -5.54 -0.63 25.93
C ASN A 262 -4.47 -1.41 25.13
N LYS A 263 -4.45 -2.74 25.23
CA LYS A 263 -3.38 -3.60 24.67
C LYS A 263 -3.10 -3.36 23.19
N TYR A 264 -4.13 -3.04 22.40
CA TYR A 264 -4.00 -2.79 20.97
C TYR A 264 -3.28 -1.47 20.68
N VAL A 265 -3.59 -0.41 21.44
CA VAL A 265 -2.97 0.91 21.31
C VAL A 265 -1.50 0.85 21.73
N PHE A 266 -1.21 0.17 22.84
CA PHE A 266 0.17 -0.06 23.27
C PHE A 266 0.93 -0.94 22.27
N GLY A 267 0.32 -2.02 21.77
CA GLY A 267 0.93 -2.91 20.80
C GLY A 267 1.30 -2.20 19.49
N SER A 268 0.40 -1.36 18.96
CA SER A 268 0.70 -0.58 17.76
C SER A 268 1.81 0.45 18.00
N GLY A 269 1.83 1.12 19.15
CA GLY A 269 2.89 2.07 19.51
C GLY A 269 4.25 1.41 19.67
N VAL A 270 4.32 0.22 20.27
CA VAL A 270 5.57 -0.55 20.39
C VAL A 270 6.07 -0.97 19.01
N LEU A 271 5.19 -1.49 18.15
CA LEU A 271 5.56 -1.88 16.79
C LEU A 271 6.10 -0.70 15.98
N ALA A 272 5.43 0.45 16.03
CA ALA A 272 5.89 1.67 15.37
C ALA A 272 7.27 2.12 15.87
N ARG A 273 7.53 2.04 17.17
CA ARG A 273 8.85 2.34 17.75
C ARG A 273 9.92 1.37 17.29
N LEU A 274 9.62 0.07 17.20
CA LEU A 274 10.57 -0.92 16.68
C LEU A 274 10.93 -0.63 15.22
N CYS A 275 9.94 -0.31 14.38
CA CYS A 275 10.17 0.12 12.99
C CYS A 275 11.04 1.38 12.93
N LEU A 276 10.75 2.39 13.77
CA LEU A 276 11.53 3.63 13.84
C LEU A 276 12.98 3.37 14.26
N ILE A 277 13.21 2.45 15.20
CA ILE A 277 14.56 2.04 15.62
C ILE A 277 15.30 1.36 14.46
N ALA A 278 14.64 0.44 13.74
CA ALA A 278 15.24 -0.21 12.57
C ALA A 278 15.64 0.81 11.49
N PHE A 279 14.78 1.77 11.16
CA PHE A 279 15.12 2.82 10.20
C PHE A 279 16.24 3.73 10.69
N LYS A 280 16.30 4.05 11.99
CA LYS A 280 17.42 4.80 12.56
C LYS A 280 18.75 4.05 12.44
N PHE A 281 18.75 2.74 12.65
CA PHE A 281 19.94 1.92 12.45
C PHE A 281 20.32 1.78 10.97
N ALA A 282 19.38 1.84 10.04
CA ALA A 282 19.68 1.80 8.61
C ALA A 282 20.50 3.01 8.13
N VAL A 283 20.25 4.21 8.68
CA VAL A 283 20.94 5.47 8.29
C VAL A 283 22.47 5.36 8.28
N PRO A 284 23.18 4.91 9.34
CA PRO A 284 24.64 4.78 9.31
C PRO A 284 25.15 3.77 8.28
N PHE A 285 24.42 2.68 8.01
CA PHE A 285 24.77 1.76 6.92
C PHE A 285 24.67 2.46 5.56
N LEU A 286 23.61 3.24 5.33
CA LEU A 286 23.45 4.02 4.09
C LEU A 286 24.55 5.06 3.94
N ILE A 287 24.94 5.76 5.02
CA ILE A 287 26.06 6.71 4.97
C ILE A 287 27.33 5.98 4.57
N LYS A 288 27.66 4.84 5.20
CA LYS A 288 28.85 4.06 4.85
C LYS A 288 28.85 3.64 3.38
N SER A 289 27.71 3.15 2.87
CA SER A 289 27.56 2.77 1.47
C SER A 289 27.69 3.95 0.52
N THR A 290 27.16 5.12 0.90
CA THR A 290 27.24 6.36 0.11
C THR A 290 28.67 6.88 0.05
N THR A 291 29.39 6.87 1.18
CA THR A 291 30.80 7.26 1.22
C THR A 291 31.66 6.31 0.40
N SER A 292 31.42 4.99 0.49
CA SER A 292 32.15 3.99 -0.31
C SER A 292 31.90 4.17 -1.81
N PHE A 293 30.67 4.47 -2.22
CA PHE A 293 30.33 4.77 -3.62
C PHE A 293 31.03 6.05 -4.11
N SER A 294 31.08 7.09 -3.28
CA SER A 294 31.74 8.35 -3.65
C SER A 294 33.26 8.26 -3.76
N GLN A 295 33.89 7.27 -3.13
CA GLN A 295 35.34 7.06 -3.17
C GLN A 295 35.79 6.27 -4.39
N ASP A 296 34.88 5.54 -5.04
CA ASP A 296 35.18 4.62 -6.13
C ASP A 296 34.45 5.05 -7.41
N LEU A 297 35.14 5.82 -8.26
CA LEU A 297 34.60 6.31 -9.53
C LEU A 297 34.39 5.19 -10.58
N SER A 298 34.84 3.97 -10.31
CA SER A 298 34.65 2.83 -11.22
C SER A 298 33.26 2.18 -11.08
N GLN A 299 32.48 2.56 -10.07
CA GLN A 299 31.17 1.96 -9.83
C GLN A 299 30.12 2.43 -10.83
N PRO A 300 29.22 1.53 -11.27
CA PRO A 300 28.18 1.88 -12.22
C PRO A 300 27.12 2.80 -11.60
N ASP A 301 26.62 3.75 -12.39
CA ASP A 301 25.58 4.71 -12.01
C ASP A 301 24.31 4.04 -11.44
N THR A 302 24.03 2.79 -11.84
CA THR A 302 22.90 2.00 -11.35
C THR A 302 22.91 1.81 -9.84
N THR A 303 24.11 1.69 -9.25
CA THR A 303 24.31 1.55 -7.80
C THR A 303 23.95 2.86 -7.08
N GLY A 304 24.29 4.00 -7.67
CA GLY A 304 23.93 5.33 -7.17
C GLY A 304 22.41 5.52 -7.08
N TRP A 305 21.68 5.19 -8.15
CA TRP A 305 20.21 5.24 -8.16
C TRP A 305 19.57 4.31 -7.12
N GLY A 306 20.14 3.12 -6.93
CA GLY A 306 19.72 2.20 -5.87
C GLY A 306 19.84 2.80 -4.48
N LEU A 307 20.95 3.48 -4.23
CA LEU A 307 21.24 4.14 -2.96
C LEU A 307 20.32 5.34 -2.71
N THR A 308 20.00 6.12 -3.75
CA THR A 308 18.98 7.18 -3.67
C THR A 308 17.61 6.62 -3.29
N GLY A 309 17.21 5.49 -3.90
CA GLY A 309 15.98 4.80 -3.56
C GLY A 309 15.95 4.30 -2.11
N ALA A 310 17.06 3.72 -1.65
CA ALA A 310 17.20 3.29 -0.26
C ALA A 310 17.08 4.47 0.73
N TRP A 311 17.70 5.61 0.43
CA TRP A 311 17.57 6.84 1.22
C TRP A 311 16.11 7.31 1.30
N LEU A 312 15.43 7.37 0.17
CA LEU A 312 14.02 7.75 0.11
C LEU A 312 13.16 6.83 0.97
N LEU A 313 13.35 5.51 0.86
CA LEU A 313 12.61 4.52 1.63
C LEU A 313 12.85 4.68 3.14
N VAL A 314 14.10 4.85 3.57
CA VAL A 314 14.43 5.04 4.99
C VAL A 314 13.84 6.33 5.54
N LEU A 315 13.89 7.43 4.78
CA LEU A 315 13.35 8.72 5.22
C LEU A 315 11.81 8.69 5.30
N VAL A 316 11.13 8.15 4.30
CA VAL A 316 9.68 8.00 4.30
C VAL A 316 9.24 7.03 5.40
N GLY A 317 9.92 5.90 5.54
CA GLY A 317 9.64 4.92 6.60
C GLY A 317 9.82 5.49 8.00
N ARG A 318 10.85 6.31 8.21
CA ARG A 318 11.06 7.03 9.47
C ARG A 318 9.94 8.05 9.73
N ALA A 319 9.55 8.82 8.73
CA ALA A 319 8.47 9.80 8.86
C ALA A 319 7.14 9.12 9.22
N ALA A 320 6.78 8.06 8.49
CA ALA A 320 5.56 7.29 8.75
C ALA A 320 5.57 6.63 10.14
N SER A 321 6.71 6.07 10.56
CA SER A 321 6.81 5.42 11.89
C SER A 321 6.72 6.43 13.04
N LEU A 322 7.20 7.66 12.83
CA LEU A 322 7.09 8.74 13.81
C LEU A 322 5.63 9.17 14.01
N GLN A 323 4.82 9.18 12.95
CA GLN A 323 3.41 9.60 13.01
C GLN A 323 2.51 8.64 13.82
N VAL A 324 2.87 7.36 13.88
CA VAL A 324 2.10 6.34 14.61
C VAL A 324 2.38 6.37 16.12
N THR A 325 3.45 7.06 16.54
CA THR A 325 3.90 7.11 17.95
C THR A 325 3.27 8.28 18.70
#